data_AF-A0AA97GDU0-F1
#
_entry.id   AF-A0AA97GDU0-F1
#
_cell.length_a   1.000
_cell.length_b   1.000
_cell.length_c   1.000
_cell.angle_alpha   90.00
_cell.angle_beta   90.00
_cell.angle_gamma   90.00
#
_symmetry.space_group_name_H-M   'P 1'
#
loop_
_entity.id
_entity.type
_entity.pdbx_description
1 polymer ?
#
loop_
_entity_poly.entity_id
_entity_poly.type
_entity_poly.pdbx_seq_one_letter_code
_entity_poly.pdbx_strand_id
1 'polypeptide(L)'
;MLFWQSLPGVVVIAAGCTGHLPTGMVGLIPFIMALGALLNIIGERLSWIRNYLGGGPVVIIFGSSLMVATGGIPAEVSESVSDFVRNQGFLTLFISGLITGSLFGMDRQLLLRSALRYLPVIVGGVLGAITLVGLAGMLIGTGFVEAVFYVGLPIMGGGMGAGAVPLAEIFANILNSDATTVLSKMVPAVVLGNLVAIIAAGFLERLGKIRPGLTGNGKLMKSQKAICHKERHEDKVERIPDLAKIGTGLFVATSFYVLANLLSLFISLHPYALMIFCVGLVKALGVFPSSVEEGAALWGNFMVMSLTPALLACIGIGFTDLHQIAQVISLQYFILVLTTVTGAILGAGLAGKILGFYPIEASVTAGLCMANMGGTGDVAVLSASRRMYLMPYAQVSSRIGGAFILLSANALVWLM
;
A
#
# COMPACT_ATOMS: atom_id res chain seq x y z
N MET A 1 -19.27 -23.22 1.42
CA MET A 1 -19.30 -21.74 1.50
C MET A 1 -19.46 -21.04 0.14
N LEU A 2 -19.45 -21.73 -1.02
CA LEU A 2 -19.61 -21.12 -2.35
C LEU A 2 -21.06 -20.80 -2.78
N PHE A 3 -22.08 -21.37 -2.13
CA PHE A 3 -23.46 -21.31 -2.64
C PHE A 3 -24.24 -20.04 -2.24
N TRP A 4 -23.87 -19.36 -1.13
CA TRP A 4 -24.52 -18.11 -0.68
C TRP A 4 -24.00 -16.87 -1.42
N GLN A 5 -22.88 -16.97 -2.15
CA GLN A 5 -22.29 -15.88 -2.94
C GLN A 5 -22.67 -15.92 -4.42
N SER A 6 -23.22 -17.02 -4.95
CA SER A 6 -23.40 -17.18 -6.40
C SER A 6 -24.60 -16.39 -6.93
N LEU A 7 -25.80 -16.49 -6.35
CA LEU A 7 -26.96 -15.77 -6.87
C LEU A 7 -26.90 -14.26 -6.58
N PRO A 8 -26.72 -13.81 -5.31
CA PRO A 8 -26.67 -12.37 -5.03
C PRO A 8 -25.43 -11.70 -5.63
N GLY A 9 -24.29 -12.40 -5.63
CA GLY A 9 -23.06 -11.87 -6.23
C GLY A 9 -23.18 -11.67 -7.74
N VAL A 10 -23.79 -12.62 -8.46
CA VAL A 10 -24.04 -12.48 -9.91
C VAL A 10 -24.99 -11.33 -10.18
N VAL A 11 -26.07 -11.19 -9.40
CA VAL A 11 -27.03 -10.09 -9.57
C VAL A 11 -26.36 -8.73 -9.39
N VAL A 12 -25.54 -8.57 -8.35
CA VAL A 12 -24.88 -7.27 -8.08
C VAL A 12 -23.78 -6.98 -9.10
N ILE A 13 -23.01 -7.99 -9.52
CA ILE A 13 -22.01 -7.82 -10.60
C ILE A 13 -22.71 -7.43 -11.90
N ALA A 14 -23.81 -8.10 -12.26
CA ALA A 14 -24.59 -7.76 -13.46
C ALA A 14 -25.19 -6.34 -13.37
N ALA A 15 -25.72 -5.94 -12.21
CA ALA A 15 -26.17 -4.57 -11.99
C ALA A 15 -25.05 -3.54 -12.18
N GLY A 16 -23.83 -3.84 -11.70
CA GLY A 16 -22.65 -3.02 -11.93
C GLY A 16 -22.24 -2.94 -13.40
N CYS A 17 -22.13 -4.09 -14.08
CA CYS A 17 -21.74 -4.12 -15.50
C CYS A 17 -22.78 -3.49 -16.44
N THR A 18 -24.05 -3.43 -16.03
CA THR A 18 -25.13 -2.78 -16.80
C THR A 18 -25.37 -1.32 -16.39
N GLY A 19 -24.66 -0.79 -15.38
CA GLY A 19 -24.80 0.59 -14.91
C GLY A 19 -26.04 0.86 -14.03
N HIS A 20 -26.73 -0.17 -13.56
CA HIS A 20 -27.94 -0.06 -12.75
C HIS A 20 -27.69 -0.20 -11.24
N LEU A 21 -26.50 0.17 -10.76
CA LEU A 21 -26.21 0.16 -9.32
C LEU A 21 -26.89 1.33 -8.61
N PRO A 22 -27.52 1.11 -7.45
CA PRO A 22 -27.91 2.20 -6.56
C PRO A 22 -26.70 3.07 -6.19
N THR A 23 -26.91 4.38 -6.08
CA THR A 23 -25.84 5.30 -5.68
C THR A 23 -25.47 5.12 -4.21
N GLY A 24 -24.21 5.43 -3.88
CA GLY A 24 -23.68 5.37 -2.52
C GLY A 24 -23.32 3.97 -2.04
N MET A 25 -23.11 3.85 -0.73
CA MET A 25 -22.52 2.65 -0.10
C MET A 25 -23.33 1.37 -0.33
N VAL A 26 -24.66 1.49 -0.41
CA VAL A 26 -25.58 0.34 -0.52
C VAL A 26 -25.43 -0.37 -1.87
N GLY A 27 -25.14 0.35 -2.96
CA GLY A 27 -24.85 -0.27 -4.26
C GLY A 27 -23.37 -0.62 -4.42
N LEU A 28 -22.48 0.28 -4.02
CA LEU A 28 -21.04 0.13 -4.28
C LEU A 28 -20.40 -0.99 -3.45
N ILE A 29 -20.66 -1.07 -2.14
CA ILE A 29 -20.06 -2.07 -1.24
C ILE A 29 -20.33 -3.52 -1.71
N PRO A 30 -21.60 -3.94 -1.93
CA PRO A 30 -21.84 -5.31 -2.35
C PRO A 30 -21.23 -5.59 -3.74
N PHE A 31 -21.16 -4.60 -4.63
CA PHE A 31 -20.54 -4.75 -5.94
C PHE A 31 -19.04 -5.05 -5.83
N ILE A 32 -18.30 -4.20 -5.12
CA ILE A 32 -16.84 -4.38 -4.95
C ILE A 32 -16.52 -5.64 -4.14
N MET A 33 -17.37 -6.01 -3.16
CA MET A 33 -17.20 -7.25 -2.40
C MET A 33 -17.44 -8.48 -3.26
N ALA A 34 -18.50 -8.50 -4.06
CA ALA A 34 -18.81 -9.62 -4.95
C ALA A 34 -17.73 -9.79 -6.03
N LEU A 35 -17.37 -8.69 -6.70
CA LEU A 35 -16.34 -8.71 -7.75
C LEU A 35 -14.98 -9.11 -7.17
N GLY A 36 -14.57 -8.49 -6.06
CA GLY A 36 -13.32 -8.80 -5.38
C GLY A 36 -13.25 -10.26 -4.94
N ALA A 37 -14.32 -10.81 -4.35
CA ALA A 37 -14.38 -12.21 -3.94
C ALA A 37 -14.27 -13.17 -5.15
N LEU A 38 -15.00 -12.88 -6.24
CA LEU A 38 -14.97 -13.69 -7.46
C LEU A 38 -13.56 -13.74 -8.06
N LEU A 39 -12.95 -12.58 -8.27
CA LEU A 39 -11.61 -12.47 -8.83
C LEU A 39 -10.55 -13.08 -7.89
N ASN A 40 -10.74 -12.96 -6.57
CA ASN A 40 -9.87 -13.62 -5.58
C ASN A 40 -9.88 -15.14 -5.75
N ILE A 41 -11.08 -15.74 -5.85
CA ILE A 41 -11.24 -17.19 -6.03
C ILE A 41 -10.57 -17.64 -7.33
N ILE A 42 -10.74 -16.88 -8.41
CA ILE A 42 -10.10 -17.17 -9.70
C ILE A 42 -8.57 -17.12 -9.54
N GLY A 43 -8.02 -16.06 -8.95
CA GLY A 43 -6.58 -15.91 -8.78
C GLY A 43 -5.93 -16.93 -7.84
N GLU A 44 -6.62 -17.37 -6.80
CA GLU A 44 -6.12 -18.42 -5.90
C GLU A 44 -6.24 -19.84 -6.49
N ARG A 45 -7.11 -20.05 -7.49
CA ARG A 45 -7.20 -21.31 -8.24
C ARG A 45 -6.16 -21.42 -9.35
N LEU A 46 -5.76 -20.29 -9.95
CA LEU A 46 -4.74 -20.26 -11.00
C LEU A 46 -3.35 -20.46 -10.40
N SER A 47 -2.88 -21.71 -10.39
CA SER A 47 -1.63 -22.14 -9.73
C SER A 47 -0.40 -21.34 -10.14
N TRP A 48 -0.27 -20.97 -11.42
CA TRP A 48 0.83 -20.11 -11.90
C TRP A 48 0.75 -18.71 -11.28
N ILE A 49 -0.41 -18.05 -11.32
CA ILE A 49 -0.56 -16.69 -10.78
C ILE A 49 -0.39 -16.69 -9.25
N ARG A 50 -0.97 -17.68 -8.56
CA ARG A 50 -0.80 -17.86 -7.12
C ARG A 50 0.65 -18.04 -6.69
N ASN A 51 1.40 -18.86 -7.43
CA ASN A 51 2.75 -19.23 -7.03
C ASN A 51 3.81 -18.22 -7.52
N TYR A 52 3.56 -17.46 -8.58
CA TYR A 52 4.56 -16.60 -9.23
C TYR A 52 4.26 -15.10 -9.09
N LEU A 53 2.99 -14.69 -9.13
CA LEU A 53 2.61 -13.28 -9.24
C LEU A 53 1.91 -12.72 -7.99
N GLY A 54 1.53 -13.56 -7.02
CA GLY A 54 0.91 -13.14 -5.76
C GLY A 54 -0.53 -13.65 -5.54
N GLY A 55 -1.14 -14.27 -6.56
CA GLY A 55 -2.45 -14.93 -6.45
C GLY A 55 -3.64 -13.99 -6.57
N GLY A 56 -4.62 -14.20 -5.68
CA GLY A 56 -5.89 -13.46 -5.70
C GLY A 56 -5.74 -11.95 -5.81
N PRO A 57 -4.90 -11.28 -4.99
CA PRO A 57 -4.74 -9.83 -5.04
C PRO A 57 -4.39 -9.25 -6.41
N VAL A 58 -3.50 -9.92 -7.15
CA VAL A 58 -3.09 -9.49 -8.48
C VAL A 58 -4.22 -9.66 -9.49
N VAL A 59 -4.93 -10.79 -9.45
CA VAL A 59 -6.09 -11.01 -10.34
C VAL A 59 -7.22 -10.03 -10.05
N ILE A 60 -7.44 -9.65 -8.79
CA ILE A 60 -8.44 -8.64 -8.46
C ILE A 60 -8.09 -7.30 -9.10
N ILE A 61 -6.86 -6.81 -8.90
CA ILE A 61 -6.44 -5.50 -9.41
C ILE A 61 -6.47 -5.49 -10.94
N PHE A 62 -5.74 -6.40 -11.59
CA PHE A 62 -5.63 -6.39 -13.05
C PHE A 62 -6.91 -6.88 -13.74
N GLY A 63 -7.63 -7.82 -13.14
CA GLY A 63 -8.89 -8.31 -13.68
C GLY A 63 -9.98 -7.25 -13.67
N SER A 64 -10.14 -6.51 -12.56
CA SER A 64 -11.13 -5.43 -12.49
C SER A 64 -10.74 -4.22 -13.35
N SER A 65 -9.45 -3.89 -13.42
CA SER A 65 -8.91 -2.87 -14.34
C SER A 65 -9.13 -3.25 -15.82
N LEU A 66 -8.94 -4.52 -16.17
CA LEU A 66 -9.21 -5.02 -17.52
C LEU A 66 -10.69 -4.92 -17.86
N MET A 67 -11.58 -5.24 -16.92
CA MET A 67 -13.03 -5.09 -17.13
C MET A 67 -13.43 -3.63 -17.41
N VAL A 68 -12.78 -2.66 -16.77
CA VAL A 68 -12.96 -1.23 -17.12
C VAL A 68 -12.42 -0.95 -18.52
N ALA A 69 -11.19 -1.41 -18.81
CA ALA A 69 -10.54 -1.15 -20.10
C ALA A 69 -11.30 -1.73 -21.31
N THR A 70 -11.97 -2.87 -21.16
CA THR A 70 -12.80 -3.48 -22.21
C THR A 70 -14.23 -2.96 -22.26
N GLY A 71 -14.61 -2.01 -21.40
CA GLY A 71 -15.98 -1.49 -21.29
C GLY A 71 -16.96 -2.43 -20.61
N GLY A 72 -16.49 -3.47 -19.92
CA GLY A 72 -17.32 -4.38 -19.13
C GLY A 72 -17.83 -3.78 -17.82
N ILE A 73 -17.14 -2.78 -17.27
CA ILE A 73 -17.62 -1.91 -16.20
C ILE A 73 -17.81 -0.51 -16.81
N PRO A 74 -19.02 0.08 -16.78
CA PRO A 74 -19.29 1.41 -17.30
C PRO A 74 -18.44 2.48 -16.62
N ALA A 75 -18.14 3.56 -17.36
CA ALA A 75 -17.32 4.66 -16.87
C ALA A 75 -17.94 5.34 -15.64
N GLU A 76 -19.28 5.45 -15.60
CA GLU A 76 -20.04 6.04 -14.50
C GLU A 76 -19.86 5.24 -13.19
N VAL A 77 -19.80 3.90 -13.30
CA VAL A 77 -19.54 3.02 -12.16
C VAL A 77 -18.09 3.14 -11.72
N SER A 78 -17.14 3.24 -12.66
CA SER A 78 -15.73 3.44 -12.34
C SER A 78 -15.48 4.77 -11.61
N GLU A 79 -16.13 5.85 -12.05
CA GLU A 79 -16.09 7.15 -11.40
C GLU A 79 -16.72 7.09 -10.01
N SER A 80 -17.88 6.44 -9.87
CA SER A 80 -18.54 6.26 -8.57
C SER A 80 -17.68 5.47 -7.58
N VAL A 81 -16.99 4.42 -8.03
CA VAL A 81 -16.03 3.66 -7.21
C VAL A 81 -14.83 4.53 -6.83
N SER A 82 -14.32 5.33 -7.76
CA SER A 82 -13.20 6.25 -7.52
C SER A 82 -13.54 7.31 -6.47
N ASP A 83 -14.73 7.92 -6.58
CA ASP A 83 -15.26 8.88 -5.61
C ASP A 83 -15.46 8.25 -4.23
N PHE A 84 -16.02 7.03 -4.17
CA PHE A 84 -16.21 6.30 -2.93
C PHE A 84 -14.89 6.05 -2.17
N VAL A 85 -13.83 5.72 -2.90
CA VAL A 85 -12.50 5.47 -2.30
C VAL A 85 -11.82 6.77 -1.88
N ARG A 86 -11.85 7.81 -2.73
CA ARG A 86 -11.10 9.06 -2.50
C ARG A 86 -11.84 10.03 -1.58
N ASN A 87 -13.10 10.32 -1.90
CA ASN A 87 -13.83 11.46 -1.33
C ASN A 87 -14.81 11.02 -0.24
N GLN A 88 -15.43 9.84 -0.37
CA GLN A 88 -16.32 9.31 0.66
C GLN A 88 -15.59 8.57 1.80
N GLY A 89 -14.26 8.47 1.72
CA GLY A 89 -13.41 8.05 2.82
C GLY A 89 -13.30 6.54 3.05
N PHE A 90 -13.69 5.69 2.10
CA PHE A 90 -13.56 4.23 2.27
C PHE A 90 -12.10 3.77 2.44
N LEU A 91 -11.18 4.30 1.64
CA LEU A 91 -9.74 4.04 1.82
C LEU A 91 -9.28 4.49 3.21
N THR A 92 -9.75 5.65 3.63
CA THR A 92 -9.41 6.25 4.92
C THR A 92 -9.88 5.41 6.09
N LEU A 93 -11.11 4.92 6.04
CA LEU A 93 -11.63 3.99 7.03
C LEU A 93 -10.78 2.71 7.10
N PHE A 94 -10.41 2.17 5.94
CA PHE A 94 -9.61 0.96 5.84
C PHE A 94 -8.20 1.14 6.41
N ILE A 95 -7.46 2.16 5.97
CA ILE A 95 -6.11 2.47 6.46
C ILE A 95 -6.15 2.76 7.95
N SER A 96 -7.12 3.52 8.43
CA SER A 96 -7.26 3.86 9.85
C SER A 96 -7.47 2.60 10.71
N GLY A 97 -8.32 1.68 10.24
CA GLY A 97 -8.52 0.38 10.90
C GLY A 97 -7.24 -0.45 10.96
N LEU A 98 -6.47 -0.50 9.87
CA LEU A 98 -5.22 -1.26 9.81
C LEU A 98 -4.11 -0.66 10.67
N ILE A 99 -3.92 0.66 10.65
CA ILE A 99 -2.92 1.34 11.50
C ILE A 99 -3.21 1.03 12.96
N THR A 100 -4.45 1.28 13.38
CA THR A 100 -4.89 1.11 14.76
C THR A 100 -4.78 -0.35 15.20
N GLY A 101 -5.35 -1.28 14.42
CA GLY A 101 -5.36 -2.69 14.77
C GLY A 101 -3.97 -3.33 14.76
N SER A 102 -3.12 -2.99 13.79
CA SER A 102 -1.76 -3.53 13.72
C SER A 102 -0.88 -2.99 14.83
N LEU A 103 -0.95 -1.69 15.16
CA LEU A 103 -0.12 -1.10 16.23
C LEU A 103 -0.53 -1.57 17.63
N PHE A 104 -1.83 -1.61 17.93
CA PHE A 104 -2.30 -2.13 19.21
C PHE A 104 -2.09 -3.64 19.34
N GLY A 105 -2.08 -4.39 18.22
CA GLY A 105 -1.72 -5.81 18.17
C GLY A 105 -0.23 -6.12 18.33
N MET A 106 0.67 -5.13 18.34
CA MET A 106 2.11 -5.33 18.54
C MET A 106 2.54 -5.23 20.01
N ASP A 107 3.68 -5.86 20.32
CA ASP A 107 4.38 -5.65 21.59
C ASP A 107 4.98 -4.22 21.67
N ARG A 108 4.83 -3.59 22.84
CA ARG A 108 5.26 -2.20 23.10
C ARG A 108 6.77 -2.01 22.96
N GLN A 109 7.59 -2.95 23.45
CA GLN A 109 9.05 -2.83 23.38
C GLN A 109 9.54 -2.97 21.95
N LEU A 110 8.87 -3.82 21.17
CA LEU A 110 9.17 -3.99 19.76
C LEU A 110 8.90 -2.70 18.97
N LEU A 111 7.73 -2.07 19.19
CA LEU A 111 7.34 -0.84 18.49
C LEU A 111 8.40 0.27 18.65
N LEU A 112 8.89 0.47 19.86
CA LEU A 112 9.91 1.49 20.15
C LEU A 112 11.24 1.18 19.47
N ARG A 113 11.65 -0.10 19.45
CA ARG A 113 12.92 -0.53 18.83
C ARG A 113 12.87 -0.49 17.31
N SER A 114 11.71 -0.79 16.71
CA SER A 114 11.57 -0.82 15.25
C SER A 114 11.49 0.57 14.65
N ALA A 115 10.76 1.50 15.28
CA ALA A 115 10.52 2.84 14.75
C ALA A 115 11.81 3.61 14.40
N LEU A 116 12.77 3.66 15.34
CA LEU A 116 14.04 4.38 15.14
C LEU A 116 14.93 3.73 14.08
N ARG A 117 14.95 2.40 14.02
CA ARG A 117 15.80 1.65 13.08
C ARG A 117 15.21 1.61 11.67
N TYR A 118 13.93 1.88 11.51
CA TYR A 118 13.23 1.76 10.24
C TYR A 118 13.53 2.93 9.28
N LEU A 119 13.72 4.14 9.79
CA LEU A 119 14.02 5.31 8.93
C LEU A 119 15.30 5.14 8.09
N PRO A 120 16.44 4.66 8.63
CA PRO A 120 17.61 4.38 7.81
C PRO A 120 17.40 3.29 6.75
N VAL A 121 16.43 2.38 6.95
CA VAL A 121 16.09 1.36 5.94
C VAL A 121 15.39 2.00 4.74
N ILE A 122 14.49 2.95 4.99
CA ILE A 122 13.84 3.75 3.92
C ILE A 122 14.91 4.50 3.12
N VAL A 123 15.84 5.17 3.80
CA VAL A 123 16.96 5.87 3.15
C VAL A 123 17.79 4.90 2.31
N GLY A 124 18.08 3.70 2.83
CA GLY A 124 18.76 2.65 2.05
C GLY A 124 18.01 2.25 0.79
N GLY A 125 16.67 2.12 0.85
CA GLY A 125 15.82 1.87 -0.31
C GLY A 125 15.87 3.01 -1.34
N VAL A 126 15.74 4.25 -0.89
CA VAL A 126 15.81 5.44 -1.75
C VAL A 126 17.17 5.55 -2.44
N LEU A 127 18.27 5.42 -1.70
CA LEU A 127 19.61 5.47 -2.26
C LEU A 127 19.84 4.34 -3.27
N GLY A 128 19.38 3.13 -2.97
CA GLY A 128 19.43 2.01 -3.89
C GLY A 128 18.67 2.28 -5.19
N ALA A 129 17.47 2.85 -5.09
CA ALA A 129 16.64 3.21 -6.24
C ALA A 129 17.30 4.28 -7.12
N ILE A 130 17.72 5.40 -6.52
CA ILE A 130 18.36 6.53 -7.22
C ILE A 130 19.65 6.10 -7.91
N THR A 131 20.48 5.31 -7.22
CA THR A 131 21.75 4.85 -7.77
C THR A 131 21.53 3.95 -8.98
N LEU A 132 20.62 2.98 -8.88
CA LEU A 132 20.44 1.98 -9.93
C LEU A 132 19.72 2.58 -11.16
N VAL A 133 18.72 3.43 -10.97
CA VAL A 133 18.05 4.11 -12.10
C VAL A 133 18.97 5.13 -12.78
N GLY A 134 19.77 5.87 -12.01
CA GLY A 134 20.71 6.84 -12.58
C GLY A 134 21.79 6.16 -13.42
N LEU A 135 22.36 5.05 -12.93
CA LEU A 135 23.31 4.25 -13.71
C LEU A 135 22.68 3.64 -14.97
N ALA A 136 21.46 3.12 -14.85
CA ALA A 136 20.72 2.60 -16.02
C ALA A 136 20.45 3.71 -17.05
N GLY A 137 20.08 4.90 -16.60
CA GLY A 137 19.86 6.06 -17.46
C GLY A 137 21.12 6.49 -18.21
N MET A 138 22.29 6.47 -17.55
CA MET A 138 23.57 6.71 -18.23
C MET A 138 23.86 5.69 -19.32
N LEU A 139 23.60 4.40 -19.06
CA LEU A 139 23.89 3.32 -20.01
C LEU A 139 22.94 3.31 -21.21
N ILE A 140 21.68 3.72 -21.03
CA ILE A 140 20.64 3.68 -22.07
C ILE A 140 20.57 5.00 -22.86
N GLY A 141 21.27 6.04 -22.40
CA GLY A 141 21.40 7.33 -23.10
C GLY A 141 20.37 8.39 -22.68
N THR A 142 19.55 8.16 -21.64
CA THR A 142 18.68 9.19 -21.05
C THR A 142 19.44 10.10 -20.07
N GLY A 143 20.60 9.65 -19.57
CA GLY A 143 21.40 10.40 -18.60
C GLY A 143 20.97 10.17 -17.15
N PHE A 144 21.92 10.38 -16.23
CA PHE A 144 21.72 10.10 -14.79
C PHE A 144 20.62 10.97 -14.19
N VAL A 145 20.73 12.28 -14.39
CA VAL A 145 19.87 13.28 -13.76
C VAL A 145 18.44 13.14 -14.28
N GLU A 146 18.25 13.06 -15.60
CA GLU A 146 16.92 12.94 -16.19
C GLU A 146 16.19 11.68 -15.72
N ALA A 147 16.88 10.54 -15.67
CA ALA A 147 16.31 9.29 -15.18
C ALA A 147 15.93 9.36 -13.69
N VAL A 148 16.76 10.00 -12.85
CA VAL A 148 16.44 10.20 -11.43
C VAL A 148 15.25 11.15 -11.26
N PHE A 149 15.22 12.27 -11.98
CA PHE A 149 14.20 13.30 -11.83
C PHE A 149 12.82 12.88 -12.35
N TYR A 150 12.75 12.27 -13.54
CA TYR A 150 11.46 11.94 -14.16
C TYR A 150 10.97 10.51 -13.89
N VAL A 151 11.84 9.62 -13.37
CA VAL A 151 11.47 8.23 -13.06
C VAL A 151 11.73 7.88 -11.60
N GLY A 152 12.97 8.03 -11.13
CA GLY A 152 13.38 7.60 -9.78
C GLY A 152 12.63 8.29 -8.64
N LEU A 153 12.70 9.63 -8.58
CA LEU A 153 12.07 10.43 -7.52
C LEU A 153 10.54 10.35 -7.54
N PRO A 154 9.84 10.43 -8.70
CA PRO A 154 8.40 10.25 -8.75
C PRO A 154 7.95 8.89 -8.21
N ILE A 155 8.64 7.81 -8.59
CA ILE A 155 8.31 6.46 -8.11
C ILE A 155 8.47 6.36 -6.59
N MET A 156 9.50 6.97 -6.01
CA MET A 156 9.77 6.91 -4.56
C MET A 156 9.00 7.96 -3.75
N GLY A 157 8.31 8.91 -4.39
CA GLY A 157 7.79 10.14 -3.80
C GLY A 157 6.56 10.02 -2.89
N GLY A 158 6.07 8.81 -2.62
CA GLY A 158 4.86 8.62 -1.77
C GLY A 158 3.53 8.67 -2.53
N GLY A 159 3.56 8.37 -3.83
CA GLY A 159 2.38 8.24 -4.69
C GLY A 159 1.89 9.52 -5.35
N MET A 160 0.69 9.48 -5.94
CA MET A 160 0.18 10.55 -6.80
C MET A 160 -0.10 11.87 -6.05
N GLY A 161 -0.96 11.84 -5.02
CA GLY A 161 -1.44 13.07 -4.36
C GLY A 161 -0.46 13.68 -3.36
N ALA A 162 0.34 12.87 -2.68
CA ALA A 162 1.30 13.34 -1.67
C ALA A 162 2.74 13.44 -2.19
N GLY A 163 3.00 12.94 -3.41
CA GLY A 163 4.32 12.87 -4.01
C GLY A 163 4.38 13.57 -5.36
N ALA A 164 3.81 12.94 -6.39
CA ALA A 164 3.94 13.40 -7.77
C ALA A 164 3.44 14.83 -7.99
N VAL A 165 2.31 15.21 -7.39
CA VAL A 165 1.76 16.57 -7.51
C VAL A 165 2.69 17.62 -6.88
N PRO A 166 3.05 17.56 -5.58
CA PRO A 166 4.02 18.49 -4.99
C PRO A 166 5.41 18.45 -5.67
N LEU A 167 5.87 17.27 -6.09
CA LEU A 167 7.16 17.14 -6.78
C LEU A 167 7.14 17.84 -8.14
N ALA A 168 6.04 17.75 -8.88
CA ALA A 168 5.85 18.46 -10.13
C ALA A 168 5.84 19.97 -9.91
N GLU A 169 5.22 20.48 -8.84
CA GLU A 169 5.26 21.91 -8.48
C GLU A 169 6.69 22.38 -8.18
N ILE A 170 7.46 21.61 -7.40
CA ILE A 170 8.87 21.92 -7.12
C ILE A 170 9.63 22.04 -8.44
N PHE A 171 9.54 21.04 -9.32
CA PHE A 171 10.28 21.01 -10.58
C PHE A 171 9.80 22.05 -11.59
N ALA A 172 8.50 22.35 -11.65
CA ALA A 172 7.93 23.38 -12.51
C ALA A 172 8.54 24.76 -12.23
N ASN A 173 8.65 25.12 -10.94
CA ASN A 173 9.25 26.37 -10.51
C ASN A 173 10.72 26.51 -10.96
N ILE A 174 11.44 25.40 -11.09
CA ILE A 174 12.87 25.38 -11.43
C ILE A 174 13.07 25.36 -12.94
N LEU A 175 12.28 24.53 -13.62
CA LEU A 175 12.35 24.36 -15.07
C LEU A 175 11.68 25.52 -15.82
N ASN A 176 11.14 26.52 -15.12
CA ASN A 176 10.28 27.58 -15.68
C ASN A 176 9.21 27.00 -16.62
N SER A 177 8.62 25.89 -16.18
CA SER A 177 7.63 25.11 -16.92
C SER A 177 6.33 25.07 -16.14
N ASP A 178 5.23 24.73 -16.82
CA ASP A 178 3.96 24.50 -16.15
C ASP A 178 3.94 23.16 -15.38
N ALA A 179 3.37 23.16 -14.17
CA ALA A 179 3.31 21.99 -13.29
C ALA A 179 2.50 20.84 -13.88
N THR A 180 1.48 21.12 -14.69
CA THR A 180 0.70 20.07 -15.37
C THR A 180 1.53 19.37 -16.44
N THR A 181 2.45 20.10 -17.08
CA THR A 181 3.37 19.54 -18.08
C THR A 181 4.44 18.65 -17.43
N VAL A 182 4.93 19.03 -16.25
CA VAL A 182 5.86 18.17 -15.48
C VAL A 182 5.11 16.94 -14.94
N LEU A 183 3.91 17.14 -14.40
CA LEU A 183 3.09 16.08 -13.84
C LEU A 183 2.74 15.03 -14.89
N SER A 184 2.36 15.42 -16.11
CA SER A 184 2.02 14.48 -17.19
C SER A 184 3.18 13.55 -17.57
N LYS A 185 4.44 13.97 -17.35
CA LYS A 185 5.63 13.12 -17.52
C LYS A 185 5.87 12.17 -16.33
N MET A 186 5.45 12.56 -15.13
CA MET A 186 5.65 11.80 -13.89
C MET A 186 4.56 10.76 -13.63
N VAL A 187 3.31 11.07 -13.97
CA VAL A 187 2.16 10.18 -13.70
C VAL A 187 2.41 8.76 -14.22
N PRO A 188 2.89 8.57 -15.47
CA PRO A 188 3.18 7.22 -15.97
C PRO A 188 4.24 6.49 -15.15
N ALA A 189 5.24 7.20 -14.60
CA ALA A 189 6.31 6.59 -13.80
C ALA A 189 5.72 6.00 -12.52
N VAL A 190 4.86 6.75 -11.85
CA VAL A 190 4.22 6.35 -10.60
C VAL A 190 3.28 5.17 -10.82
N VAL A 191 2.47 5.21 -11.87
CA VAL A 191 1.53 4.13 -12.21
C VAL A 191 2.28 2.85 -12.57
N LEU A 192 3.30 2.95 -13.43
CA LEU A 192 4.10 1.79 -13.84
C LEU A 192 4.97 1.26 -12.70
N GLY A 193 5.54 2.14 -11.87
CA GLY A 193 6.26 1.78 -10.65
C GLY A 193 5.38 0.99 -9.69
N ASN A 194 4.15 1.44 -9.45
CA ASN A 194 3.17 0.72 -8.65
C ASN A 194 2.88 -0.68 -9.20
N LEU A 195 2.69 -0.81 -10.51
CA LEU A 195 2.48 -2.10 -11.17
C LEU A 195 3.66 -3.06 -10.94
N VAL A 196 4.88 -2.58 -11.21
CA VAL A 196 6.10 -3.37 -11.05
C VAL A 196 6.30 -3.73 -9.58
N ALA A 197 5.99 -2.83 -8.65
CA ALA A 197 6.08 -3.08 -7.21
C ALA A 197 5.10 -4.17 -6.74
N ILE A 198 3.85 -4.16 -7.22
CA ILE A 198 2.86 -5.21 -6.89
C ILE A 198 3.33 -6.58 -7.37
N ILE A 199 3.82 -6.66 -8.61
CA ILE A 199 4.34 -7.91 -9.19
C ILE A 199 5.59 -8.37 -8.41
N ALA A 200 6.52 -7.46 -8.13
CA ALA A 200 7.71 -7.75 -7.36
C ALA A 200 7.38 -8.24 -5.94
N ALA A 201 6.31 -7.74 -5.31
CA ALA A 201 5.84 -8.19 -4.01
C ALA A 201 5.42 -9.67 -4.03
N GLY A 202 4.71 -10.09 -5.08
CA GLY A 202 4.36 -11.49 -5.30
C GLY A 202 5.60 -12.39 -5.49
N PHE A 203 6.60 -11.91 -6.23
CA PHE A 203 7.88 -12.62 -6.38
C PHE A 203 8.65 -12.73 -5.05
N LEU A 204 8.71 -11.66 -4.25
CA LEU A 204 9.38 -11.67 -2.95
C LEU A 204 8.70 -12.62 -1.94
N GLU A 205 7.37 -12.74 -1.97
CA GLU A 205 6.64 -13.72 -1.16
C GLU A 205 7.05 -15.15 -1.53
N ARG A 206 7.16 -15.46 -2.81
CA ARG A 206 7.66 -16.77 -3.24
C ARG A 206 9.12 -16.99 -2.84
N LEU A 207 9.97 -15.97 -3.01
CA LEU A 207 11.37 -16.05 -2.60
C LEU A 207 11.50 -16.37 -1.11
N GLY A 208 10.62 -15.82 -0.27
CA GLY A 208 10.55 -16.14 1.15
C GLY A 208 10.19 -17.60 1.43
N LYS A 209 9.26 -18.18 0.66
CA LYS A 209 8.92 -19.61 0.75
C LYS A 209 10.08 -20.52 0.34
N ILE A 210 10.85 -20.13 -0.67
CA ILE A 210 12.01 -20.90 -1.16
C ILE A 210 13.21 -20.73 -0.20
N ARG A 211 13.41 -19.53 0.36
CA ARG A 211 14.50 -19.22 1.29
C ARG A 211 13.97 -18.67 2.61
N PRO A 212 13.54 -19.55 3.54
CA PRO A 212 12.97 -19.15 4.83
C PRO A 212 13.89 -18.24 5.67
N GLY A 213 15.21 -18.32 5.51
CA GLY A 213 16.16 -17.47 6.24
C GLY A 213 16.12 -15.98 5.86
N LEU A 214 15.47 -15.62 4.75
CA LEU A 214 15.34 -14.23 4.28
C LEU A 214 14.04 -13.56 4.72
N THR A 215 13.08 -14.34 5.23
CA THR A 215 11.72 -13.90 5.57
C THR A 215 11.44 -14.08 7.05
N GLY A 216 10.73 -13.12 7.64
CA GLY A 216 10.12 -13.24 8.96
C GLY A 216 8.69 -13.77 8.91
N ASN A 217 8.16 -14.05 7.72
CA ASN A 217 6.77 -14.44 7.46
C ASN A 217 5.77 -13.44 8.07
N GLY A 218 5.98 -12.15 7.78
CA GLY A 218 5.18 -11.06 8.34
C GLY A 218 5.75 -10.43 9.60
N LYS A 219 6.86 -10.95 10.14
CA LYS A 219 7.66 -10.27 11.16
C LYS A 219 8.74 -9.42 10.51
N LEU A 220 8.78 -8.14 10.85
CA LEU A 220 9.79 -7.23 10.32
C LEU A 220 11.16 -7.42 10.99
N MET A 221 11.21 -7.65 12.31
CA MET A 221 12.45 -7.77 13.09
C MET A 221 12.75 -9.21 13.54
N LYS A 222 14.03 -9.61 13.52
CA LYS A 222 14.47 -10.94 14.01
C LYS A 222 14.26 -11.15 15.52
N SER A 223 14.20 -10.05 16.29
CA SER A 223 13.94 -10.08 17.74
C SER A 223 12.44 -10.20 18.09
N GLN A 224 11.54 -10.31 17.11
CA GLN A 224 10.15 -10.65 17.40
C GLN A 224 10.09 -12.09 17.93
N LYS A 225 9.98 -12.23 19.27
CA LYS A 225 9.29 -13.41 19.83
C LYS A 225 8.01 -13.56 19.03
N ALA A 226 7.71 -14.78 18.62
CA ALA A 226 6.70 -14.98 17.62
C ALA A 226 5.44 -14.21 17.98
N ILE A 227 4.92 -13.41 17.03
CA ILE A 227 3.47 -13.28 16.87
C ILE A 227 2.97 -14.68 16.51
N CYS A 228 3.11 -15.62 17.45
CA CYS A 228 2.13 -16.62 17.65
C CYS A 228 0.94 -15.78 18.07
N HIS A 229 -0.13 -15.86 17.29
CA HIS A 229 -1.34 -16.34 17.93
C HIS A 229 -0.88 -17.39 18.94
N LYS A 230 -0.78 -17.00 20.22
CA LYS A 230 -0.98 -17.98 21.26
C LYS A 230 -2.34 -18.54 20.88
N GLU A 231 -2.34 -19.67 20.18
CA GLU A 231 -3.12 -20.79 20.67
C GLU A 231 -2.74 -20.88 22.14
N ARG A 232 -3.45 -20.10 22.94
CA ARG A 232 -3.48 -20.23 24.37
C ARG A 232 -4.26 -21.52 24.53
N HIS A 233 -3.57 -22.64 24.38
CA HIS A 233 -3.97 -23.91 24.94
C HIS A 233 -3.86 -23.73 26.46
N GLU A 234 -4.84 -23.03 27.02
CA GLU A 234 -5.20 -22.93 28.42
C GLU A 234 -6.59 -22.28 28.42
N ASP A 235 -7.57 -23.17 28.54
CA ASP A 235 -9.01 -22.99 28.68
C ASP A 235 -9.78 -22.39 27.49
N LYS A 236 -10.31 -23.32 26.68
CA LYS A 236 -11.48 -23.12 25.83
C LYS A 236 -12.68 -22.69 26.70
N VAL A 237 -12.83 -21.39 26.91
CA VAL A 237 -14.14 -20.79 26.74
C VAL A 237 -14.07 -20.15 25.37
N GLU A 238 -14.83 -20.67 24.41
CA GLU A 238 -15.18 -19.96 23.18
C GLU A 238 -15.89 -18.66 23.60
N ARG A 239 -15.12 -17.63 23.95
CA ARG A 239 -15.65 -16.28 23.99
C ARG A 239 -15.85 -15.92 22.54
N ILE A 240 -17.09 -16.05 22.08
CA ILE A 240 -17.59 -15.30 20.92
C ILE A 240 -16.96 -13.91 21.05
N PRO A 241 -16.12 -13.46 20.10
CA PRO A 241 -15.58 -12.11 20.18
C PRO A 241 -16.79 -11.21 20.27
N ASP A 242 -16.95 -10.56 21.42
CA ASP A 242 -18.09 -9.70 21.67
C ASP A 242 -18.15 -8.71 20.51
N LEU A 243 -19.21 -8.76 19.71
CA LEU A 243 -19.35 -7.95 18.50
C LEU A 243 -19.19 -6.45 18.86
N ALA A 244 -19.51 -6.09 20.11
CA ALA A 244 -19.27 -4.77 20.68
C ALA A 244 -17.77 -4.38 20.72
N LYS A 245 -16.84 -5.32 20.86
CA LYS A 245 -15.39 -5.06 20.79
C LYS A 245 -14.96 -4.61 19.39
N ILE A 246 -15.57 -5.16 18.34
CA ILE A 246 -15.32 -4.71 16.96
C ILE A 246 -15.81 -3.27 16.78
N GLY A 247 -17.00 -2.96 17.30
CA GLY A 247 -17.52 -1.58 17.34
C GLY A 247 -16.62 -0.61 18.11
N THR A 248 -16.05 -1.05 19.23
CA THR A 248 -15.05 -0.28 20.00
C THR A 248 -13.81 -0.03 19.16
N GLY A 249 -13.30 -1.05 18.46
CA GLY A 249 -12.15 -0.92 17.57
C GLY A 249 -12.39 0.06 16.41
N LEU A 250 -13.58 0.01 15.80
CA LEU A 250 -14.01 0.98 14.79
C LEU A 250 -13.98 2.40 15.35
N PHE A 251 -14.62 2.63 16.50
CA PHE A 251 -14.68 3.96 17.14
C PHE A 251 -13.28 4.48 17.47
N VAL A 252 -12.40 3.63 18.02
CA VAL A 252 -11.03 4.01 18.34
C VAL A 252 -10.26 4.39 17.07
N ALA A 253 -10.35 3.58 16.01
CA ALA A 253 -9.65 3.84 14.76
C ALA A 253 -10.08 5.15 14.10
N THR A 254 -11.39 5.42 14.03
CA THR A 254 -11.90 6.67 13.46
C THR A 254 -11.60 7.87 14.36
N SER A 255 -11.65 7.71 15.68
CA SER A 255 -11.29 8.77 16.64
C SER A 255 -9.83 9.21 16.51
N PHE A 256 -8.90 8.25 16.36
CA PHE A 256 -7.48 8.59 16.13
C PHE A 256 -7.25 9.29 14.80
N TYR A 257 -7.99 8.91 13.75
CA TYR A 257 -7.91 9.63 12.48
C TYR A 257 -8.45 11.06 12.59
N VAL A 258 -9.59 11.26 13.27
CA VAL A 258 -10.14 12.60 13.54
C VAL A 258 -9.14 13.44 14.35
N LEU A 259 -8.57 12.89 15.42
CA LEU A 259 -7.53 13.55 16.20
C LEU A 259 -6.33 13.95 15.32
N ALA A 260 -5.88 13.06 14.43
CA ALA A 260 -4.78 13.34 13.53
C ALA A 260 -5.10 14.46 12.53
N ASN A 261 -6.35 14.57 12.06
CA ASN A 261 -6.78 15.69 11.22
C ASN A 261 -6.79 17.01 12.00
N LEU A 262 -7.25 17.01 13.25
CA LEU A 262 -7.19 18.19 14.11
C LEU A 262 -5.74 18.64 14.34
N LEU A 263 -4.84 17.69 14.57
CA LEU A 263 -3.41 17.97 14.72
C LEU A 263 -2.77 18.46 13.42
N SER A 264 -3.23 18.02 12.24
CA SER A 264 -2.69 18.49 10.96
C SER A 264 -2.95 19.98 10.69
N LEU A 265 -3.86 20.61 11.43
CA LEU A 265 -4.06 22.07 11.38
C LEU A 265 -2.87 22.83 11.99
N PHE A 266 -2.15 22.20 12.92
CA PHE A 266 -1.02 22.82 13.63
C PHE A 266 0.33 22.25 13.20
N ILE A 267 0.37 21.00 12.75
CA ILE A 267 1.57 20.30 12.32
C ILE A 267 1.43 19.95 10.85
N SER A 268 2.33 20.47 10.00
CA SER A 268 2.33 20.23 8.55
C SER A 268 2.78 18.81 8.16
N LEU A 269 2.07 17.80 8.66
CA LEU A 269 2.25 16.39 8.34
C LEU A 269 0.91 15.78 7.92
N HIS A 270 0.99 14.79 7.03
CA HIS A 270 -0.20 14.07 6.57
C HIS A 270 -0.95 13.40 7.75
N PRO A 271 -2.30 13.43 7.80
CA PRO A 271 -3.08 12.82 8.89
C PRO A 271 -2.69 11.39 9.25
N TYR A 272 -2.48 10.47 8.30
CA TYR A 272 -1.99 9.12 8.61
C TYR A 272 -0.66 9.07 9.37
N ALA A 273 0.31 9.96 9.07
CA ALA A 273 1.58 9.98 9.79
C ALA A 273 1.38 10.42 11.25
N LEU A 274 0.57 11.46 11.45
CA LEU A 274 0.17 11.94 12.78
C LEU A 274 -0.63 10.88 13.55
N MET A 275 -1.50 10.14 12.85
CA MET A 275 -2.26 9.02 13.41
C MET A 275 -1.33 7.91 13.91
N ILE A 276 -0.35 7.49 13.10
CA ILE A 276 0.66 6.50 13.50
C ILE A 276 1.42 6.97 14.74
N PHE A 277 1.82 8.24 14.77
CA PHE A 277 2.47 8.83 15.94
C PHE A 277 1.58 8.80 17.18
N CYS A 278 0.31 9.22 17.07
CA CYS A 278 -0.63 9.25 18.19
C CYS A 278 -0.94 7.86 18.73
N VAL A 279 -1.27 6.90 17.84
CA VAL A 279 -1.55 5.51 18.22
C VAL A 279 -0.28 4.88 18.84
N GLY A 280 0.87 5.12 18.21
CA GLY A 280 2.17 4.66 18.72
C GLY A 280 2.47 5.23 20.10
N LEU A 281 2.21 6.52 20.35
CA LEU A 281 2.39 7.17 21.64
C LEU A 281 1.45 6.59 22.71
N VAL A 282 0.16 6.44 22.40
CA VAL A 282 -0.81 5.85 23.34
C VAL A 282 -0.42 4.42 23.72
N LYS A 283 0.00 3.61 22.74
CA LYS A 283 0.53 2.26 22.98
C LYS A 283 1.83 2.30 23.79
N ALA A 284 2.72 3.24 23.47
CA ALA A 284 4.02 3.42 24.12
C ALA A 284 3.93 4.05 25.51
N LEU A 285 2.79 4.61 25.90
CA LEU A 285 2.50 5.05 27.27
C LEU A 285 1.71 3.98 28.04
N GLY A 286 0.93 3.15 27.35
CA GLY A 286 0.09 2.11 27.95
C GLY A 286 -1.17 2.70 28.60
N VAL A 287 -1.74 3.73 27.97
CA VAL A 287 -2.92 4.44 28.49
C VAL A 287 -4.19 3.60 28.35
N PHE A 288 -4.30 2.80 27.29
CA PHE A 288 -5.51 2.03 27.00
C PHE A 288 -5.54 0.70 27.75
N PRO A 289 -6.71 0.29 28.26
CA PRO A 289 -6.88 -1.04 28.81
C PRO A 289 -6.79 -2.09 27.71
N SER A 290 -6.33 -3.30 28.06
CA SER A 290 -6.10 -4.39 27.09
C SER A 290 -7.36 -4.76 26.30
N SER A 291 -8.55 -4.58 26.86
CA SER A 291 -9.82 -4.83 26.16
C SER A 291 -10.05 -3.92 24.95
N VAL A 292 -9.60 -2.66 25.03
CA VAL A 292 -9.71 -1.69 23.94
C VAL A 292 -8.66 -1.97 22.88
N GLU A 293 -7.44 -2.34 23.29
CA GLU A 293 -6.38 -2.76 22.37
C GLU A 293 -6.79 -4.02 21.58
N GLU A 294 -7.39 -5.00 22.25
CA GLU A 294 -7.96 -6.19 21.62
C GLU A 294 -9.07 -5.82 20.62
N GLY A 295 -9.99 -4.93 20.99
CA GLY A 295 -11.05 -4.47 20.11
C GLY A 295 -10.52 -3.81 18.85
N ALA A 296 -9.52 -2.94 18.98
CA ALA A 296 -8.81 -2.33 17.85
C ALA A 296 -8.13 -3.38 16.95
N ALA A 297 -7.44 -4.37 17.54
CA ALA A 297 -6.81 -5.44 16.79
C ALA A 297 -7.83 -6.31 16.04
N LEU A 298 -8.96 -6.63 16.67
CA LEU A 298 -10.07 -7.37 16.05
C LEU A 298 -10.69 -6.58 14.88
N TRP A 299 -10.89 -5.27 15.03
CA TRP A 299 -11.35 -4.41 13.95
C TRP A 299 -10.37 -4.42 12.76
N GLY A 300 -9.07 -4.27 13.02
CA GLY A 300 -8.04 -4.37 11.97
C GLY A 300 -8.08 -5.72 11.24
N ASN A 301 -8.21 -6.82 11.99
CA ASN A 301 -8.34 -8.17 11.41
C ASN A 301 -9.61 -8.31 10.56
N PHE A 302 -10.74 -7.76 11.01
CA PHE A 302 -11.97 -7.73 10.23
C PHE A 302 -11.76 -6.99 8.90
N MET A 303 -11.11 -5.82 8.90
CA MET A 303 -10.80 -5.10 7.65
C MET A 303 -9.95 -5.96 6.70
N VAL A 304 -8.90 -6.61 7.22
CA VAL A 304 -8.05 -7.49 6.39
C VAL A 304 -8.84 -8.67 5.83
N MET A 305 -9.57 -9.40 6.66
CA MET A 305 -10.21 -10.65 6.27
C MET A 305 -11.44 -10.44 5.39
N SER A 306 -12.23 -9.39 5.65
CA SER A 306 -13.53 -9.20 5.01
C SER A 306 -13.51 -8.18 3.87
N LEU A 307 -12.68 -7.14 3.95
CA LEU A 307 -12.75 -6.00 3.03
C LEU A 307 -11.51 -5.83 2.14
N THR A 308 -10.43 -6.58 2.35
CA THR A 308 -9.25 -6.50 1.45
C THR A 308 -9.60 -6.78 -0.02
N PRO A 309 -10.31 -7.88 -0.37
CA PRO A 309 -10.65 -8.13 -1.77
C PRO A 309 -11.51 -7.02 -2.39
N ALA A 310 -12.40 -6.44 -1.57
CA ALA A 310 -13.25 -5.33 -1.98
C ALA A 310 -12.43 -4.08 -2.30
N LEU A 311 -11.51 -3.70 -1.41
CA LEU A 311 -10.63 -2.55 -1.64
C LEU A 311 -9.69 -2.75 -2.83
N LEU A 312 -9.17 -3.97 -3.02
CA LEU A 312 -8.35 -4.30 -4.18
C LEU A 312 -9.13 -4.17 -5.49
N ALA A 313 -10.42 -4.52 -5.50
CA ALA A 313 -11.29 -4.31 -6.66
C ALA A 313 -11.47 -2.81 -6.93
N CYS A 314 -11.64 -1.99 -5.88
CA CYS A 314 -11.69 -0.54 -6.08
C CYS A 314 -10.38 0.03 -6.65
N ILE A 315 -9.23 -0.48 -6.20
CA ILE A 315 -7.91 -0.08 -6.71
C ILE A 315 -7.77 -0.43 -8.20
N GLY A 316 -8.22 -1.63 -8.60
CA GLY A 316 -8.20 -2.01 -10.01
C GLY A 316 -9.13 -1.16 -10.86
N ILE A 317 -10.36 -0.91 -10.40
CA ILE A 317 -11.36 -0.12 -11.14
C ILE A 317 -10.95 1.36 -11.27
N GLY A 318 -10.64 2.02 -10.16
CA GLY A 318 -10.53 3.48 -10.10
C GLY A 318 -9.10 4.04 -10.13
N PHE A 319 -8.08 3.19 -10.04
CA PHE A 319 -6.70 3.63 -9.82
C PHE A 319 -5.67 2.92 -10.71
N THR A 320 -6.10 1.97 -11.53
CA THR A 320 -5.22 1.25 -12.46
C THR A 320 -5.75 1.47 -13.88
N ASP A 321 -5.09 2.33 -14.64
CA ASP A 321 -5.47 2.64 -16.03
C ASP A 321 -4.56 1.92 -17.01
N LEU A 322 -5.07 0.84 -17.63
CA LEU A 322 -4.31 0.06 -18.61
C LEU A 322 -4.05 0.81 -19.92
N HIS A 323 -4.88 1.78 -20.28
CA HIS A 323 -4.67 2.58 -21.50
C HIS A 323 -3.50 3.53 -21.31
N GLN A 324 -3.43 4.23 -20.16
CA GLN A 324 -2.27 5.07 -19.82
C GLN A 324 -0.98 4.25 -19.75
N ILE A 325 -1.04 3.04 -19.19
CA ILE A 325 0.12 2.13 -19.16
C ILE A 325 0.55 1.78 -20.59
N ALA A 326 -0.39 1.38 -21.46
CA ALA A 326 -0.08 0.98 -22.84
C ALA A 326 0.54 2.11 -23.67
N GLN A 327 0.12 3.36 -23.45
CA GLN A 327 0.62 4.52 -24.17
C GLN A 327 2.05 4.92 -23.82
N VAL A 328 2.56 4.51 -22.64
CA VAL A 328 3.85 4.98 -22.11
C VAL A 328 4.90 3.87 -22.03
N ILE A 329 4.56 2.65 -22.47
CA ILE A 329 5.53 1.55 -22.59
C ILE A 329 6.44 1.82 -23.80
N SER A 330 7.53 2.53 -23.56
CA SER A 330 8.76 2.37 -24.34
C SER A 330 9.68 1.38 -23.62
N LEU A 331 10.47 0.62 -24.37
CA LEU A 331 11.40 -0.35 -23.78
C LEU A 331 12.39 0.35 -22.83
N GLN A 332 12.89 1.52 -23.22
CA GLN A 332 13.79 2.33 -22.40
C GLN A 332 13.13 2.72 -21.07
N TYR A 333 11.92 3.26 -21.13
CA TYR A 333 11.19 3.70 -19.94
C TYR A 333 10.88 2.55 -18.98
N PHE A 334 10.45 1.41 -19.53
CA PHE A 334 10.20 0.20 -18.74
C PHE A 334 11.46 -0.29 -18.00
N ILE A 335 12.63 -0.23 -18.65
CA ILE A 335 13.90 -0.59 -18.00
C ILE A 335 14.22 0.37 -16.84
N LEU A 336 13.99 1.68 -17.00
CA LEU A 336 14.21 2.65 -15.92
C LEU A 336 13.29 2.40 -14.72
N VAL A 337 12.02 2.08 -14.96
CA VAL A 337 11.09 1.73 -13.88
C VAL A 337 11.52 0.43 -13.17
N LEU A 338 11.85 -0.61 -13.94
CA LEU A 338 12.28 -1.90 -13.39
C LEU A 338 13.56 -1.77 -12.55
N THR A 339 14.52 -1.00 -13.02
CA THR A 339 15.78 -0.72 -12.31
C THR A 339 15.55 0.11 -11.05
N THR A 340 14.64 1.09 -11.08
CA THR A 340 14.23 1.85 -9.89
C THR A 340 13.67 0.93 -8.80
N VAL A 341 12.67 0.10 -9.14
CA VAL A 341 12.02 -0.80 -8.18
C VAL A 341 13.01 -1.86 -7.66
N THR A 342 13.87 -2.38 -8.54
CA THR A 342 14.92 -3.33 -8.15
C THR A 342 15.94 -2.69 -7.20
N GLY A 343 16.37 -1.46 -7.48
CA GLY A 343 17.23 -0.68 -6.60
C GLY A 343 16.61 -0.46 -5.23
N ALA A 344 15.30 -0.14 -5.18
CA ALA A 344 14.55 0.00 -3.93
C ALA A 344 14.53 -1.30 -3.11
N ILE A 345 14.25 -2.43 -3.76
CA ILE A 345 14.25 -3.77 -3.14
C ILE A 345 15.62 -4.09 -2.53
N LEU A 346 16.69 -3.93 -3.33
CA LEU A 346 18.05 -4.27 -2.92
C LEU A 346 18.56 -3.34 -1.81
N GLY A 347 18.38 -2.04 -1.97
CA GLY A 347 18.80 -1.03 -1.00
C GLY A 347 18.12 -1.23 0.35
N ALA A 348 16.79 -1.38 0.37
CA ALA A 348 16.04 -1.61 1.60
C ALA A 348 16.34 -2.98 2.21
N GLY A 349 16.50 -4.03 1.39
CA GLY A 349 16.83 -5.37 1.87
C GLY A 349 18.20 -5.45 2.53
N LEU A 350 19.20 -4.78 1.95
CA LEU A 350 20.57 -4.69 2.49
C LEU A 350 20.62 -3.86 3.77
N ALA A 351 20.08 -2.64 3.75
CA ALA A 351 20.02 -1.77 4.93
C ALA A 351 19.22 -2.43 6.06
N GLY A 352 18.10 -3.07 5.72
CA GLY A 352 17.28 -3.84 6.63
C GLY A 352 18.06 -4.97 7.30
N LYS A 353 18.80 -5.75 6.51
CA LYS A 353 19.64 -6.85 7.03
C LYS A 353 20.68 -6.36 8.03
N ILE A 354 21.34 -5.23 7.74
CA ILE A 354 22.37 -4.62 8.61
C ILE A 354 21.74 -4.18 9.94
N LEU A 355 20.52 -3.63 9.90
CA LEU A 355 19.83 -3.07 11.07
C LEU A 355 19.01 -4.11 11.86
N GLY A 356 19.09 -5.39 11.48
CA GLY A 356 18.47 -6.52 12.18
C GLY A 356 17.04 -6.86 11.76
N PHE A 357 16.59 -6.33 10.62
CA PHE A 357 15.33 -6.69 9.99
C PHE A 357 15.48 -7.92 9.08
N TYR A 358 14.36 -8.57 8.77
CA TYR A 358 14.33 -9.57 7.72
C TYR A 358 14.42 -8.90 6.36
N PRO A 359 15.35 -9.34 5.47
CA PRO A 359 15.56 -8.70 4.18
C PRO A 359 14.29 -8.58 3.33
N ILE A 360 13.45 -9.61 3.29
CA ILE A 360 12.23 -9.59 2.46
C ILE A 360 11.21 -8.59 3.00
N GLU A 361 10.91 -8.63 4.30
CA GLU A 361 9.99 -7.66 4.91
C GLU A 361 10.51 -6.23 4.81
N ALA A 362 11.83 -6.01 4.93
CA ALA A 362 12.45 -4.71 4.71
C ALA A 362 12.31 -4.25 3.25
N SER A 363 12.59 -5.13 2.27
CA SER A 363 12.40 -4.85 0.85
C SER A 363 10.94 -4.53 0.50
N VAL A 364 9.97 -5.23 1.11
CA VAL A 364 8.54 -4.96 0.89
C VAL A 364 8.15 -3.62 1.50
N THR A 365 8.44 -3.39 2.78
CA THR A 365 7.91 -2.25 3.53
C THR A 365 8.67 -0.95 3.27
N ALA A 366 9.99 -0.97 3.14
CA ALA A 366 10.81 0.22 2.94
C ALA A 366 11.29 0.40 1.48
N GLY A 367 11.16 -0.63 0.65
CA GLY A 367 11.45 -0.58 -0.78
C GLY A 367 10.19 -0.48 -1.63
N LEU A 368 9.41 -1.56 -1.71
CA LEU A 368 8.21 -1.62 -2.57
C LEU A 368 7.12 -0.64 -2.14
N CYS A 369 6.90 -0.45 -0.83
CA CYS A 369 5.95 0.53 -0.32
C CYS A 369 6.43 1.99 -0.39
N MET A 370 7.69 2.21 -0.78
CA MET A 370 8.15 3.52 -1.26
C MET A 370 7.89 3.68 -2.76
N ALA A 371 8.11 2.61 -3.53
CA ALA A 371 8.05 2.60 -5.00
C ALA A 371 6.63 2.42 -5.58
N ASN A 372 5.59 2.61 -4.77
CA ASN A 372 4.20 2.36 -5.15
C ASN A 372 3.36 3.65 -5.11
N MET A 373 2.05 3.53 -5.37
CA MET A 373 1.15 4.67 -5.39
C MET A 373 0.63 5.09 -3.99
N GLY A 374 1.51 5.14 -3.00
CA GLY A 374 1.17 5.52 -1.62
C GLY A 374 0.14 4.58 -0.99
N GLY A 375 -0.84 5.10 -0.25
CA GLY A 375 -1.74 4.26 0.55
C GLY A 375 -2.55 3.20 -0.21
N THR A 376 -2.98 3.46 -1.45
CA THR A 376 -3.60 2.43 -2.30
C THR A 376 -2.58 1.38 -2.75
N GLY A 377 -1.38 1.84 -3.12
CA GLY A 377 -0.26 0.97 -3.47
C GLY A 377 0.17 0.08 -2.31
N ASP A 378 0.15 0.58 -1.08
CA ASP A 378 0.54 -0.17 0.11
C ASP A 378 -0.36 -1.36 0.33
N VAL A 379 -1.67 -1.13 0.24
CA VAL A 379 -2.66 -2.22 0.35
C VAL A 379 -2.40 -3.25 -0.74
N ALA A 380 -2.14 -2.82 -1.99
CA ALA A 380 -1.89 -3.74 -3.10
C ALA A 380 -0.59 -4.56 -2.91
N VAL A 381 0.53 -3.90 -2.58
CA VAL A 381 1.85 -4.51 -2.35
C VAL A 381 1.81 -5.46 -1.15
N LEU A 382 1.21 -5.04 -0.04
CA LEU A 382 1.10 -5.87 1.16
C LEU A 382 0.12 -7.03 0.96
N SER A 383 -0.93 -6.87 0.15
CA SER A 383 -1.83 -7.96 -0.19
C SER A 383 -1.12 -8.99 -1.07
N ALA A 384 -0.44 -8.55 -2.13
CA ALA A 384 0.30 -9.44 -3.03
C ALA A 384 1.44 -10.20 -2.32
N SER A 385 2.07 -9.56 -1.33
CA SER A 385 3.07 -10.20 -0.48
C SER A 385 2.50 -10.89 0.77
N ARG A 386 1.18 -10.90 0.99
CA ARG A 386 0.51 -11.51 2.15
C ARG A 386 1.02 -11.00 3.52
N ARG A 387 1.29 -9.70 3.62
CA ARG A 387 1.91 -9.01 4.77
C ARG A 387 1.11 -7.81 5.26
N MET A 388 -0.22 -7.84 5.19
CA MET A 388 -1.11 -6.72 5.58
C MET A 388 -0.86 -6.15 6.98
N TYR A 389 -0.38 -6.96 7.93
CA TYR A 389 -0.01 -6.51 9.27
C TYR A 389 1.15 -5.51 9.33
N LEU A 390 1.92 -5.37 8.24
CA LEU A 390 3.00 -4.40 8.12
C LEU A 390 2.52 -3.03 7.63
N MET A 391 1.19 -2.80 7.53
CA MET A 391 0.61 -1.54 7.10
C MET A 391 1.13 -0.30 7.83
N PRO A 392 1.36 -0.30 9.16
CA PRO A 392 1.96 0.87 9.82
C PRO A 392 3.33 1.25 9.25
N TYR A 393 4.17 0.26 8.93
CA TYR A 393 5.51 0.49 8.37
C TYR A 393 5.41 0.97 6.91
N ALA A 394 4.50 0.40 6.13
CA ALA A 394 4.24 0.86 4.77
C ALA A 394 3.75 2.32 4.73
N GLN A 395 2.84 2.70 5.63
CA GLN A 395 2.39 4.08 5.75
C GLN A 395 3.49 5.04 6.24
N VAL A 396 4.37 4.58 7.13
CA VAL A 396 5.58 5.36 7.49
C VAL A 396 6.43 5.60 6.23
N SER A 397 6.65 4.58 5.40
CA SER A 397 7.34 4.74 4.12
C SER A 397 6.64 5.75 3.22
N SER A 398 5.39 5.53 2.85
CA SER A 398 4.70 6.42 1.89
C SER A 398 4.54 7.86 2.39
N ARG A 399 4.46 8.11 3.70
CA ARG A 399 4.25 9.47 4.24
C ARG A 399 5.53 10.16 4.67
N ILE A 400 6.32 9.53 5.53
CA ILE A 400 7.57 10.12 6.03
C ILE A 400 8.68 9.97 4.99
N GLY A 401 8.78 8.80 4.34
CA GLY A 401 9.69 8.60 3.22
C GLY A 401 9.33 9.47 2.02
N GLY A 402 8.04 9.64 1.70
CA GLY A 402 7.58 10.57 0.66
C GLY A 402 7.99 12.03 0.95
N ALA A 403 7.77 12.50 2.19
CA ALA A 403 8.23 13.82 2.61
C ALA A 403 9.76 13.97 2.51
N PHE A 404 10.51 12.92 2.86
CA PHE A 404 11.97 12.89 2.68
C PHE A 404 12.38 13.03 1.21
N ILE A 405 11.66 12.41 0.27
CA ILE A 405 11.90 12.60 -1.16
C ILE A 405 11.65 14.04 -1.59
N LEU A 406 10.55 14.67 -1.16
CA LEU A 406 10.27 16.07 -1.49
C LEU A 406 11.36 17.02 -0.96
N LEU A 407 11.83 16.80 0.27
CA LEU A 407 12.94 17.55 0.85
C LEU A 407 14.24 17.32 0.08
N SER A 408 14.53 16.07 -0.29
CA SER A 408 15.73 15.70 -1.05
C SER A 408 15.69 16.29 -2.46
N ALA A 409 14.53 16.29 -3.10
CA ALA A 409 14.31 16.90 -4.41
C ALA A 409 14.58 18.41 -4.33
N ASN A 410 14.03 19.09 -3.32
CA ASN A 410 14.29 20.52 -3.11
C ASN A 410 15.78 20.80 -2.83
N ALA A 411 16.50 19.91 -2.14
CA ALA A 411 17.94 20.06 -1.90
C ALA A 411 18.79 19.79 -3.15
N LEU A 412 18.45 18.79 -3.94
CA LEU A 412 19.12 18.46 -5.21
C LEU A 412 19.07 19.62 -6.20
N VAL A 413 18.02 20.42 -6.11
CA VAL A 413 17.80 21.59 -6.94
C VAL A 413 18.80 22.71 -6.64
N TRP A 414 19.29 22.84 -5.41
CA TRP A 414 20.35 23.79 -5.08
C TRP A 414 21.73 23.37 -5.59
N LEU A 415 21.89 22.11 -6.00
CA LEU A 415 23.15 21.55 -6.49
C LEU A 415 23.26 21.57 -8.02
N MET A 416 22.15 21.83 -8.72
CA MET A 416 22.07 22.02 -10.18
C MET A 416 22.07 23.51 -10.50
#